data_AF-A0A7G8Q3J7-F1
#
_entry.id   AF-A0A7G8Q3J7-F1
#
_cell.length_a   1.000
_cell.length_b   1.000
_cell.length_c   1.000
_cell.angle_alpha   90.00
_cell.angle_beta   90.00
_cell.angle_gamma   90.00
#
_symmetry.space_group_name_H-M   'P 1'
#
loop_
_entity.id
_entity.type
_entity.pdbx_description
1 polymer ?
#
loop_
_entity_poly.entity_id
_entity_poly.type
_entity_poly.pdbx_seq_one_letter_code
_entity_poly.pdbx_strand_id
1 'polypeptide(L)'
;MEVYYRGHAFIFEPSTESPWKGRLRLDDQSHALLARLIDSEDDDWCLDGDGERLPAEKLFLSTPWSVKSPQGRVGLICRFIDHRDGSVVFSTPDTYLGDSI
;
A
#
# COMPACT_ATOMS: atom_id res chain seq x y z
N MET A 1 -12.53 0.84 -6.41
CA MET A 1 -11.36 1.10 -7.28
C MET A 1 -10.38 -0.06 -7.17
N GLU A 2 -9.34 -0.12 -8.01
CA GLU A 2 -8.29 -1.14 -7.88
C GLU A 2 -7.03 -0.53 -7.27
N VAL A 3 -6.43 -1.26 -6.35
CA VAL A 3 -5.05 -1.04 -5.89
C VAL A 3 -4.23 -2.28 -6.22
N TYR A 4 -2.93 -2.10 -6.35
CA TYR A 4 -2.03 -3.13 -6.84
C TYR A 4 -0.92 -3.35 -5.84
N TYR A 5 -0.74 -4.59 -5.38
CA TYR A 5 0.41 -4.99 -4.58
C TYR A 5 1.39 -5.76 -5.47
N ARG A 6 2.59 -5.20 -5.70
CA ARG A 6 3.62 -5.76 -6.61
C ARG A 6 3.06 -6.20 -7.97
N GLY A 7 2.06 -5.47 -8.48
CA GLY A 7 1.40 -5.73 -9.77
C GLY A 7 0.15 -6.62 -9.70
N HIS A 8 -0.16 -7.23 -8.56
CA HIS A 8 -1.40 -7.99 -8.34
C HIS A 8 -2.54 -7.07 -7.92
N ALA A 9 -3.65 -7.10 -8.65
CA ALA A 9 -4.79 -6.23 -8.41
C ALA A 9 -5.66 -6.74 -7.25
N PHE A 10 -6.10 -5.80 -6.41
CA PHE A 10 -7.09 -5.99 -5.35
C PHE A 10 -8.18 -4.93 -5.47
N ILE A 11 -9.42 -5.34 -5.28
CA ILE A 11 -10.55 -4.41 -5.24
C ILE A 11 -10.51 -3.68 -3.89
N PHE A 12 -10.42 -2.35 -3.95
CA PHE A 12 -10.47 -1.46 -2.80
C PHE A 12 -11.76 -0.64 -2.83
N GLU A 13 -12.45 -0.62 -1.70
CA GLU A 13 -13.69 0.12 -1.46
C GLU A 13 -13.38 1.26 -0.47
N PRO A 14 -13.23 2.50 -0.98
CA PRO A 14 -12.97 3.65 -0.11
C PRO A 14 -14.14 3.93 0.82
N SER A 15 -13.85 4.47 2.00
CA SER A 15 -14.86 4.98 2.91
C SER A 15 -15.38 6.34 2.41
N THR A 16 -16.51 6.77 2.97
CA THR A 16 -17.08 8.10 2.67
C THR A 16 -16.23 9.25 3.23
N GLU A 17 -15.32 8.98 4.17
CA GLU A 17 -14.51 9.99 4.85
C GLU A 17 -13.20 10.28 4.12
N SER A 18 -12.63 9.29 3.44
CA SER A 18 -11.34 9.44 2.77
C SER A 18 -11.20 8.48 1.59
N PRO A 19 -10.72 8.94 0.43
CA PRO A 19 -10.46 8.08 -0.72
C PRO A 19 -9.31 7.08 -0.48
N TRP A 20 -8.56 7.22 0.62
CA TRP A 20 -7.39 6.38 0.95
C TRP A 20 -7.57 5.59 2.24
N LYS A 21 -8.78 5.59 2.81
CA LYS A 21 -9.17 4.71 3.92
C LYS A 21 -10.35 3.88 3.48
N GLY A 22 -10.41 2.60 3.84
CA GLY A 22 -11.51 1.75 3.40
C GLY A 22 -11.20 0.29 3.62
N ARG A 23 -11.63 -0.55 2.67
CA ARG A 23 -11.51 -2.00 2.78
C ARG A 23 -11.07 -2.62 1.46
N LEU A 24 -10.15 -3.58 1.51
CA LEU A 24 -9.91 -4.53 0.43
C LEU A 24 -11.01 -5.59 0.45
N ARG A 25 -11.65 -5.81 -0.69
CA ARG A 25 -12.59 -6.92 -0.86
C ARG A 25 -11.78 -8.20 -1.04
N LEU A 26 -11.62 -8.93 0.06
CA LEU A 26 -10.87 -10.18 0.11
C LEU A 26 -11.84 -11.36 0.19
N ASP A 27 -11.91 -12.15 -0.87
CA ASP A 27 -12.42 -13.53 -0.83
C ASP A 27 -11.29 -14.49 -0.39
N ASP A 28 -11.62 -15.76 -0.17
CA ASP A 28 -10.65 -16.76 0.32
C ASP A 28 -9.38 -16.84 -0.55
N GLN A 29 -9.53 -16.68 -1.87
CA GLN A 29 -8.41 -16.74 -2.81
C GLN A 29 -7.52 -15.50 -2.73
N SER A 30 -8.11 -14.31 -2.79
CA SER A 30 -7.39 -13.04 -2.70
C SER A 30 -6.79 -12.82 -1.31
N HIS A 31 -7.43 -13.34 -0.26
CA HIS A 31 -6.88 -13.38 1.09
C HIS A 31 -5.60 -14.21 1.16
N ALA A 32 -5.65 -15.46 0.69
CA ALA A 32 -4.50 -16.34 0.66
C ALA A 32 -3.36 -15.80 -0.23
N LEU A 33 -3.71 -15.16 -1.36
CA LEU A 33 -2.74 -14.51 -2.23
C LEU A 33 -2.05 -13.34 -1.52
N LEU A 34 -2.82 -12.45 -0.89
CA LEU A 34 -2.27 -11.28 -0.19
C LEU A 34 -1.36 -11.70 0.96
N ALA A 35 -1.77 -12.70 1.75
CA ALA A 35 -0.96 -13.24 2.83
C ALA A 35 0.39 -13.76 2.31
N ARG A 36 0.37 -14.59 1.25
CA ARG A 36 1.60 -15.11 0.64
C ARG A 36 2.51 -14.02 0.07
N LEU A 37 1.92 -12.98 -0.51
CA LEU A 37 2.66 -11.87 -1.09
C LEU A 37 3.38 -11.06 0.00
N ILE A 38 2.71 -10.80 1.12
CA ILE A 38 3.28 -10.09 2.28
C ILE A 38 4.32 -10.94 3.01
N ASP A 39 4.09 -12.24 3.18
CA ASP A 39 5.08 -13.16 3.77
C ASP A 39 6.36 -13.26 2.91
N SER A 40 6.27 -12.90 1.63
CA SER A 40 7.40 -12.83 0.70
C SER A 40 7.92 -11.40 0.49
N GLU A 41 7.39 -10.43 1.23
CA GLU A 41 7.89 -9.06 1.20
C GLU A 41 9.32 -9.04 1.74
N ASP A 42 10.13 -8.18 1.14
CA ASP A 42 11.45 -7.87 1.66
C ASP A 42 11.24 -6.69 2.60
N ASP A 43 11.43 -6.89 3.90
CA ASP A 43 11.18 -5.87 4.94
C ASP A 43 12.01 -4.60 4.71
N ASP A 44 13.09 -4.69 3.93
CA ASP A 44 14.05 -3.61 3.70
C ASP A 44 13.69 -2.70 2.50
N TRP A 45 12.54 -2.90 1.85
CA TRP A 45 12.13 -2.07 0.69
C TRP A 45 12.08 -0.56 0.99
N CYS A 46 11.93 -0.22 2.27
CA CYS A 46 11.84 1.15 2.77
C CYS A 46 13.16 1.74 3.24
N LEU A 47 14.25 0.96 3.23
CA LEU A 47 15.57 1.36 3.71
C LEU A 47 16.54 1.59 2.55
N ASP A 48 17.57 2.40 2.79
CA ASP A 48 18.72 2.56 1.90
C ASP A 48 19.85 1.58 2.24
N GLY A 49 20.99 1.71 1.55
CA GLY A 49 22.14 0.83 1.73
C GLY A 49 22.80 0.91 3.11
N ASP A 50 22.51 1.94 3.89
CA ASP A 50 22.99 2.13 5.25
C ASP A 50 21.96 1.68 6.30
N GLY A 51 20.79 1.18 5.86
CA GLY A 51 19.68 0.78 6.74
C GLY A 51 18.84 1.96 7.23
N GLU A 52 19.06 3.17 6.70
CA GLU A 52 18.28 4.35 7.03
C GLU A 52 17.02 4.42 6.16
N ARG A 53 15.97 5.03 6.68
CA ARG A 53 14.71 5.14 5.93
C ARG A 53 14.89 5.98 4.68
N LEU A 54 14.41 5.48 3.54
CA LEU A 54 14.39 6.22 2.29
C LEU A 54 13.63 7.55 2.42
N PRO A 55 14.06 8.61 1.72
CA PRO A 55 13.29 9.84 1.61
C PRO A 55 11.94 9.57 0.93
N ALA A 56 10.93 10.40 1.24
CA ALA A 56 9.54 10.20 0.81
C ALA A 56 9.40 9.89 -0.70
N GLU A 57 10.07 10.66 -1.55
CA GLU A 57 10.05 10.44 -3.00
C GLU A 57 10.48 9.01 -3.38
N LYS A 58 11.58 8.51 -2.80
CA LYS A 58 12.07 7.15 -3.04
C LYS A 58 11.16 6.09 -2.43
N LEU A 59 10.58 6.34 -1.25
CA LEU A 59 9.58 5.44 -0.66
C LEU A 59 8.40 5.21 -1.60
N PHE A 60 7.86 6.28 -2.20
CA PHE A 60 6.73 6.17 -3.13
C PHE A 60 7.09 5.52 -4.47
N LEU A 61 8.36 5.49 -4.84
CA LEU A 61 8.83 4.75 -6.02
C LEU A 61 9.02 3.26 -5.73
N SER A 62 9.50 2.92 -4.54
CA SER A 62 9.83 1.56 -4.11
C SER A 62 8.65 0.81 -3.47
N THR A 63 7.62 1.51 -3.02
CA THR A 63 6.53 0.91 -2.25
C THR A 63 5.80 -0.22 -3.03
N PRO A 64 5.45 -1.32 -2.36
CA PRO A 64 4.78 -2.45 -2.99
C PRO A 64 3.36 -2.12 -3.45
N TRP A 65 2.68 -1.17 -2.81
CA TRP A 65 1.32 -0.79 -3.13
C TRP A 65 1.26 0.35 -4.14
N SER A 66 0.31 0.29 -5.06
CA SER A 66 0.12 1.35 -6.04
C SER A 66 -1.33 1.43 -6.55
N VAL A 67 -1.64 2.54 -7.21
CA VAL A 67 -2.89 2.74 -7.95
C VAL A 67 -2.55 3.22 -9.37
N LYS A 68 -3.41 2.89 -10.33
CA LYS A 68 -3.35 3.46 -11.67
C LYS A 68 -4.01 4.84 -11.70
N SER A 69 -3.29 5.84 -12.19
CA SER A 69 -3.80 7.16 -12.52
C SER A 69 -3.62 7.43 -14.02
N PRO A 70 -4.29 8.46 -14.59
CA PRO A 70 -4.06 8.87 -15.97
C PRO A 70 -2.59 9.24 -16.26
N GLN A 71 -1.83 9.65 -15.23
CA GLN A 71 -0.41 10.01 -15.32
C GLN A 71 0.53 8.81 -15.13
N GLY A 72 -0.01 7.62 -14.86
CA GLY A 72 0.76 6.38 -14.68
C GLY A 72 0.52 5.71 -13.33
N ARG A 73 1.54 5.03 -12.82
CA ARG A 73 1.48 4.34 -11.52
C ARG A 73 1.79 5.34 -10.41
N VAL A 74 0.91 5.46 -9.44
CA VAL A 74 1.15 6.22 -8.20
C VAL A 74 1.39 5.22 -7.07
N GLY A 75 2.54 5.31 -6.40
CA GLY A 75 2.82 4.50 -5.21
C GLY A 75 1.94 4.91 -4.03
N LEU A 76 1.58 3.95 -3.20
CA LEU A 76 0.79 4.15 -1.99
C LEU A 76 1.55 3.56 -0.81
N ILE A 77 1.72 4.29 0.28
CA ILE A 77 2.26 3.70 1.50
C ILE A 77 1.10 3.11 2.31
N CYS A 78 1.11 1.80 2.52
CA CYS A 78 0.18 1.15 3.43
C CYS A 78 0.59 1.46 4.88
N ARG A 79 -0.25 2.23 5.60
CA ARG A 79 -0.02 2.59 7.00
C ARG A 79 -0.62 1.59 7.97
N PHE A 80 -1.66 0.89 7.53
CA PHE A 80 -2.37 -0.11 8.30
C PHE A 80 -3.11 -1.04 7.38
N ILE A 81 -3.12 -2.33 7.69
CA ILE A 81 -3.99 -3.33 7.07
C ILE A 81 -4.44 -4.35 8.13
N ASP A 82 -5.74 -4.60 8.22
CA ASP A 82 -6.31 -5.72 8.99
C ASP A 82 -6.68 -6.84 8.02
N HIS A 83 -5.96 -7.95 8.09
CA HIS A 83 -6.20 -9.09 7.23
C HIS A 83 -7.53 -9.79 7.50
N ARG A 84 -8.16 -9.60 8.66
CA ARG A 84 -9.39 -10.31 9.02
C ARG A 84 -10.59 -9.77 8.27
N ASP A 85 -10.64 -8.46 8.10
CA ASP A 85 -11.79 -7.78 7.48
C ASP A 85 -11.40 -6.93 6.26
N GLY A 86 -10.11 -6.89 5.91
CA GLY A 86 -9.58 -6.15 4.78
C GLY A 86 -9.46 -4.65 5.02
N SER A 87 -9.73 -4.14 6.22
CA SER A 87 -9.62 -2.71 6.52
C SER A 87 -8.20 -2.23 6.23
N VAL A 88 -8.06 -1.13 5.49
CA VAL A 88 -6.75 -0.63 5.03
C VAL A 88 -6.71 0.89 5.01
N VAL A 89 -5.54 1.43 5.34
CA VAL A 89 -5.24 2.86 5.28
C VAL A 89 -3.99 3.07 4.44
N PHE A 90 -4.14 3.87 3.38
CA PHE A 90 -3.06 4.29 2.51
C PHE A 90 -2.72 5.77 2.73
N SER A 91 -1.47 6.12 2.49
CA SER A 91 -1.01 7.49 2.26
C SER A 91 -0.55 7.63 0.82
N THR A 92 -0.85 8.77 0.23
CA THR A 92 -0.31 9.26 -1.05
C THR A 92 0.84 10.25 -0.79
N PRO A 93 1.63 10.63 -1.81
CA PRO A 93 2.62 11.69 -1.66
C PRO A 93 2.05 12.97 -1.03
N ASP A 94 0.82 13.35 -1.38
CA ASP A 94 0.17 14.57 -0.87
C ASP A 94 -0.33 14.46 0.58
N THR A 95 -0.65 13.24 1.04
CA THR A 95 -1.22 13.00 2.37
C THR A 95 -0.19 12.43 3.36
N TYR A 96 1.02 12.18 2.88
CA TYR A 96 2.11 11.64 3.68
C TYR A 96 2.88 12.76 4.38
N LEU A 97 2.64 12.89 5.68
CA LEU A 97 3.31 13.87 6.53
C LEU A 97 4.64 13.36 7.11
N GLY A 98 5.10 12.17 6.70
CA GLY A 98 6.15 11.43 7.40
C GLY A 98 5.65 10.74 8.66
N ASP A 99 6.55 10.14 9.43
CA ASP A 99 6.27 9.85 10.83
C ASP A 99 6.49 11.16 11.58
N SER A 100 5.40 11.84 11.92
CA SER A 100 5.43 12.88 12.93
C SER A 100 5.95 12.23 14.22
N ILE A 101 7.18 12.59 14.60
CA ILE A 101 7.82 12.23 15.87
C ILE A 101 6.97 12.77 17.03
#